data_AF-A0AAV5IY87-F1
#
_entry.id   AF-A0AAV5IY87-F1
#
_cell.length_a   1.000
_cell.length_b   1.000
_cell.length_c   1.000
_cell.angle_alpha   90.00
_cell.angle_beta   90.00
_cell.angle_gamma   90.00
#
_symmetry.space_group_name_H-M   'P 1'
#
loop_
_entity.id
_entity.type
_entity.pdbx_description
1 polymer ?
#
loop_
_entity_poly.entity_id
_entity_poly.type
_entity_poly.pdbx_seq_one_letter_code
_entity_poly.pdbx_strand_id
1 'polypeptide(L)'
;MGNFNTIQAAKRRRWKSVDLMTNKNPTNATHEGIKIVNADNRCDFSTSSDLCICIVTWNMNGKHSVGGCGGIIGRKKGAVAMRINYKGIRMVFISCHLSAHARNVEERNSQCRHISHSVFSKHRSPYSRPDQVTIWLGDLNYRIQGIKTFPARNLIKKDLHKLLTGKDQLLQEAERGQIFNGYCEGTLTFKPTYKYNVGSSNYDTSYKVRVPSWTDRILFKIEDPKEINATLHCYESLDDIYSSDHKPVRAHLCLKLSR
;
A
#
# COMPACT_ATOMS: atom_id res chain seq x y z
N MET A 1 -35.06 -3.20 -39.22
CA MET A 1 -34.22 -4.31 -39.75
C MET A 1 -32.79 -3.78 -39.84
N GLY A 2 -31.74 -4.27 -39.19
CA GLY A 2 -31.56 -5.36 -38.24
C GLY A 2 -30.26 -5.10 -37.45
N ASN A 3 -30.23 -5.57 -36.20
CA ASN A 3 -29.06 -5.55 -35.32
C ASN A 3 -28.03 -6.59 -35.77
N PHE A 4 -26.74 -6.28 -35.66
CA PHE A 4 -25.67 -7.29 -35.61
C PHE A 4 -24.78 -7.07 -34.39
N ASN A 5 -24.98 -7.93 -33.40
CA ASN A 5 -24.07 -8.17 -32.28
C ASN A 5 -23.06 -9.24 -32.71
N THR A 6 -21.76 -8.98 -32.55
CA THR A 6 -20.72 -10.01 -32.68
C THR A 6 -20.16 -10.35 -31.31
N ILE A 7 -20.54 -11.53 -30.83
CA ILE A 7 -19.99 -12.18 -29.64
C ILE A 7 -18.75 -12.96 -30.07
N GLN A 8 -17.56 -12.60 -29.56
CA GLN A 8 -16.36 -13.45 -29.66
C GLN A 8 -16.15 -14.19 -28.34
N ALA A 9 -16.38 -15.50 -28.37
CA ALA A 9 -16.05 -16.43 -27.30
C ALA A 9 -14.55 -16.79 -27.34
N ALA A 10 -13.81 -16.40 -26.31
CA ALA A 10 -12.43 -16.85 -26.10
C ALA A 10 -12.39 -18.10 -25.21
N LYS A 11 -11.80 -19.18 -25.74
CA LYS A 11 -11.63 -20.49 -25.09
C LYS A 11 -10.75 -20.39 -23.83
N ARG A 12 -11.28 -20.86 -22.69
CA ARG A 12 -10.54 -21.09 -21.43
C ARG A 12 -9.47 -22.19 -21.65
N ARG A 13 -8.19 -21.85 -21.48
CA ARG A 13 -7.09 -22.83 -21.32
C ARG A 13 -6.90 -23.13 -19.83
N ARG A 14 -7.07 -24.40 -19.48
CA ARG A 14 -6.92 -24.95 -18.13
C ARG A 14 -5.43 -25.28 -17.89
N TRP A 15 -4.76 -24.56 -17.01
CA TRP A 15 -3.39 -24.89 -16.59
C TRP A 15 -3.46 -25.74 -15.31
N LYS A 16 -2.84 -26.92 -15.34
CA LYS A 16 -2.66 -27.80 -14.18
C LYS A 16 -1.47 -27.28 -13.38
N SER A 17 -1.68 -26.99 -12.10
CA SER A 17 -0.59 -26.76 -11.14
C SER A 17 0.08 -28.11 -10.85
N VAL A 18 1.41 -28.14 -10.91
CA VAL A 18 2.22 -29.29 -10.47
C VAL A 18 2.63 -28.99 -9.03
N ASP A 19 2.14 -29.79 -8.09
CA ASP A 19 2.52 -29.69 -6.68
C ASP A 19 3.95 -30.19 -6.48
N LEU A 20 4.86 -29.29 -6.11
CA LEU A 20 6.14 -29.66 -5.51
C LEU A 20 5.95 -29.72 -3.99
N MET A 21 5.78 -30.93 -3.47
CA MET A 21 5.93 -31.20 -2.04
C MET A 21 7.39 -30.99 -1.64
N THR A 22 7.64 -30.07 -0.71
CA THR A 22 8.89 -30.03 0.05
C THR A 22 8.59 -30.21 1.53
N ASN A 23 9.10 -31.33 2.06
CA ASN A 23 9.10 -31.66 3.48
C ASN A 23 9.90 -30.61 4.26
N LYS A 24 9.31 -29.98 5.29
CA LYS A 24 10.06 -29.21 6.28
C LYS A 24 9.63 -29.59 7.70
N ASN A 25 10.62 -30.02 8.48
CA ASN A 25 10.52 -30.24 9.93
C ASN A 25 10.24 -28.91 10.67
N PRO A 26 9.58 -28.94 11.84
CA PRO A 26 9.04 -27.75 12.47
C PRO A 26 10.01 -27.18 13.51
N THR A 27 10.62 -26.04 13.23
CA THR A 27 11.07 -25.08 14.27
C THR A 27 11.01 -23.65 13.74
N ASN A 28 10.54 -22.76 14.62
CA ASN A 28 10.55 -21.30 14.59
C ASN A 28 9.38 -20.60 13.87
N ALA A 29 8.75 -19.68 14.60
CA ALA A 29 7.59 -18.89 14.20
C ALA A 29 7.73 -18.37 12.75
N THR A 30 6.82 -18.80 11.89
CA THR A 30 6.77 -18.41 10.49
C THR A 30 6.34 -16.95 10.40
N HIS A 31 7.28 -16.04 10.19
CA HIS A 31 6.96 -14.67 9.83
C HIS A 31 6.24 -14.66 8.47
N GLU A 32 5.03 -14.10 8.40
CA GLU A 32 4.21 -14.14 7.19
C GLU A 32 4.45 -12.95 6.23
N GLY A 33 5.26 -11.96 6.63
CA GLY A 33 5.50 -10.73 5.84
C GLY A 33 4.22 -9.98 5.47
N ILE A 34 4.27 -9.20 4.38
CA ILE A 34 3.07 -8.62 3.76
C ILE A 34 2.46 -9.67 2.81
N LYS A 35 1.20 -10.02 3.04
CA LYS A 35 0.43 -10.87 2.13
C LYS A 35 -0.04 -10.06 0.91
N ILE A 36 0.42 -10.44 -0.27
CA ILE A 36 -0.03 -9.81 -1.53
C ILE A 36 -1.40 -10.38 -1.92
N VAL A 37 -2.38 -9.51 -2.11
CA VAL A 37 -3.75 -9.87 -2.52
C VAL A 37 -4.09 -9.26 -3.88
N ASN A 38 -4.85 -9.99 -4.69
CA ASN A 38 -5.34 -9.45 -5.96
C ASN A 38 -6.52 -8.50 -5.69
N ALA A 39 -6.62 -7.45 -6.50
CA ALA A 39 -7.81 -6.63 -6.57
C ALA A 39 -8.78 -7.23 -7.60
N ASP A 40 -10.06 -7.37 -7.24
CA ASP A 40 -11.08 -7.94 -8.12
C ASP A 40 -11.47 -7.02 -9.31
N ASN A 41 -10.94 -5.80 -9.35
CA ASN A 41 -11.24 -4.73 -10.31
C ASN A 41 -12.74 -4.50 -10.51
N ARG A 42 -13.50 -4.54 -9.41
CA ARG A 42 -14.94 -4.18 -9.41
C ARG A 42 -15.10 -2.77 -8.86
N CYS A 43 -15.65 -1.87 -9.66
CA CYS A 43 -15.92 -0.49 -9.25
C CYS A 43 -17.28 -0.32 -8.54
N ASP A 44 -18.04 -1.41 -8.37
CA ASP A 44 -19.34 -1.37 -7.74
C ASP A 44 -19.23 -1.64 -6.24
N PHE A 45 -19.93 -0.85 -5.44
CA PHE A 45 -20.14 -1.18 -4.03
C PHE A 45 -20.88 -2.52 -3.96
N SER A 46 -20.24 -3.54 -3.42
CA SER A 46 -20.86 -4.83 -3.17
C SER A 46 -22.08 -4.62 -2.26
N THR A 47 -23.28 -4.94 -2.77
CA THR A 47 -24.53 -4.93 -1.99
C THR A 47 -24.53 -5.95 -0.86
N SER A 48 -23.54 -6.86 -0.85
CA SER A 48 -23.40 -7.93 0.15
C SER A 48 -22.39 -7.61 1.26
N SER A 49 -21.75 -6.45 1.22
CA SER A 49 -20.76 -5.99 2.21
C SER A 49 -21.40 -5.07 3.25
N ASP A 50 -21.00 -5.19 4.51
CA ASP A 50 -21.56 -4.36 5.59
C ASP A 50 -20.93 -2.95 5.62
N LEU A 51 -19.70 -2.81 5.14
CA LEU A 51 -18.97 -1.54 5.01
C LEU A 51 -18.00 -1.58 3.82
N CYS A 52 -17.97 -0.53 3.00
CA CYS A 52 -16.93 -0.34 1.99
C CYS A 52 -16.24 1.01 2.20
N ILE A 53 -14.91 1.01 2.04
CA ILE A 53 -14.02 2.12 2.35
C ILE A 53 -13.20 2.42 1.10
N CYS A 54 -13.37 3.62 0.54
CA CYS A 54 -12.50 4.15 -0.51
C CYS A 54 -11.40 4.98 0.13
N ILE A 55 -10.16 4.56 -0.05
CA ILE A 55 -8.97 5.20 0.52
C ILE A 55 -8.17 5.76 -0.64
N VAL A 56 -7.79 7.04 -0.56
CA VAL A 56 -6.87 7.65 -1.52
C VAL A 56 -5.75 8.33 -0.76
N THR A 57 -4.49 8.07 -1.15
CA THR A 57 -3.31 8.65 -0.51
C THR A 57 -2.31 9.15 -1.54
N TRP A 58 -1.74 10.31 -1.29
CA TRP A 58 -0.50 10.77 -1.92
C TRP A 58 0.15 11.87 -1.10
N ASN A 59 1.44 12.05 -1.31
CA ASN A 59 2.12 13.24 -0.85
C ASN A 59 1.83 14.42 -1.79
N MET A 60 1.04 15.38 -1.31
CA MET A 60 0.98 16.71 -1.89
C MET A 60 2.20 17.47 -1.37
N ASN A 61 3.15 17.79 -2.24
CA ASN A 61 4.31 18.62 -1.96
C ASN A 61 3.97 20.08 -1.59
N GLY A 62 2.79 20.34 -1.03
CA GLY A 62 2.28 21.63 -0.61
C GLY A 62 3.34 22.37 0.19
N LYS A 63 4.02 23.31 -0.48
CA LYS A 63 4.82 24.35 0.15
C LYS A 63 3.86 25.37 0.77
N HIS A 64 2.99 24.94 1.66
CA HIS A 64 2.34 25.82 2.60
C HIS A 64 2.97 25.56 3.95
N SER A 65 4.15 26.16 4.15
CA SER A 65 4.61 26.45 5.51
C SER A 65 3.61 27.44 6.10
N VAL A 66 2.67 26.96 6.91
CA VAL A 66 1.96 27.85 7.83
C VAL A 66 3.00 28.28 8.85
N GLY A 67 3.56 29.47 8.67
CA GLY A 67 4.44 30.11 9.62
C GLY A 67 3.64 30.48 10.87
N GLY A 68 3.65 29.60 11.87
CA GLY A 68 3.26 29.94 13.23
C GLY A 68 4.51 30.34 14.01
N CYS A 69 4.51 31.55 14.56
CA CYS A 69 5.52 32.02 15.49
C CYS A 69 5.54 31.13 16.75
N GLY A 70 6.70 30.54 17.06
CA GLY A 70 6.95 29.87 18.33
C GLY A 70 7.45 28.43 18.20
N GLY A 71 8.77 28.26 18.14
CA GLY A 71 9.47 27.27 18.96
C GLY A 71 9.12 25.77 18.90
N ILE A 72 8.48 25.25 17.86
CA ILE A 72 8.43 23.79 17.62
C ILE A 72 9.20 23.49 16.34
N ILE A 73 10.34 22.82 16.48
CA ILE A 73 11.09 22.24 15.35
C ILE A 73 10.15 21.25 14.64
N GLY A 74 9.45 21.72 13.62
CA GLY A 74 8.50 20.94 12.85
C GLY A 74 9.24 19.85 12.06
N ARG A 75 9.34 18.65 12.63
CA ARG A 75 9.68 17.46 11.84
C ARG A 75 8.52 17.23 10.87
N LYS A 76 8.72 17.54 9.58
CA LYS A 76 7.75 17.27 8.49
C LYS A 76 7.43 15.77 8.28
N LYS A 77 8.01 14.88 9.10
CA LYS A 77 7.90 13.41 9.05
C LYS A 77 7.31 12.93 10.36
N GLY A 78 6.23 12.16 10.29
CA GLY A 78 5.47 11.70 11.44
C GLY A 78 4.30 10.82 11.01
N ALA A 79 3.43 10.49 11.97
CA ALA A 79 2.22 9.73 11.72
C ALA A 79 1.03 10.34 12.46
N VAL A 80 -0.15 10.21 11.86
CA VAL A 80 -1.44 10.54 12.47
C VAL A 80 -2.26 9.25 12.52
N ALA A 81 -2.84 8.95 13.68
CA ALA A 81 -3.74 7.82 13.85
C ALA A 81 -5.15 8.30 14.18
N MET A 82 -6.14 7.78 13.47
CA MET A 82 -7.57 8.06 13.68
C MET A 82 -8.30 6.75 13.91
N ARG A 83 -9.20 6.73 14.90
CA ARG A 83 -10.01 5.55 15.20
C ARG A 83 -11.48 5.82 14.95
N ILE A 84 -12.11 4.86 14.30
CA ILE A 84 -13.51 4.94 13.90
C ILE A 84 -14.17 3.64 14.34
N ASN A 85 -15.30 3.75 15.03
CA ASN A 85 -16.20 2.63 15.25
C ASN A 85 -17.45 2.86 14.40
N TYR A 86 -17.69 1.97 13.44
CA TYR A 86 -18.85 2.04 12.58
C TYR A 86 -19.59 0.70 12.60
N LYS A 87 -20.87 0.72 13.01
CA LYS A 87 -21.72 -0.48 13.15
C LYS A 87 -21.03 -1.62 13.93
N GLY A 88 -20.24 -1.30 14.95
CA GLY A 88 -19.52 -2.27 15.77
C GLY A 88 -18.14 -2.68 15.23
N ILE A 89 -17.81 -2.32 13.99
CA ILE A 89 -16.48 -2.56 13.41
C ILE A 89 -15.51 -1.50 13.92
N ARG A 90 -14.54 -1.91 14.73
CA ARG A 90 -13.49 -1.03 15.26
C ARG A 90 -12.32 -0.96 14.29
N MET A 91 -12.05 0.24 13.79
CA MET A 91 -11.02 0.49 12.79
C MET A 91 -10.02 1.54 13.26
N VAL A 92 -8.75 1.35 12.92
CA VAL A 92 -7.71 2.37 13.06
C VAL A 92 -7.07 2.67 11.72
N PHE A 93 -6.99 3.95 11.38
CA PHE A 93 -6.31 4.47 10.20
C PHE A 93 -5.02 5.14 10.65
N ILE A 94 -3.89 4.71 10.11
CA ILE A 94 -2.56 5.23 10.41
C ILE A 94 -2.00 5.82 9.12
N SER A 95 -1.95 7.15 9.04
CA SER A 95 -1.33 7.87 7.93
C SER A 95 0.08 8.30 8.34
N CYS A 96 1.10 8.05 7.52
CA CYS A 96 2.45 8.53 7.82
C CYS A 96 3.23 9.03 6.59
N HIS A 97 4.26 9.81 6.89
CA HIS A 97 5.27 10.25 5.93
C HIS A 97 6.64 9.92 6.51
N LEU A 98 7.27 8.87 5.99
CA LEU A 98 8.50 8.30 6.53
C LEU A 98 9.77 8.93 5.94
N SER A 99 10.93 8.50 6.43
CA SER A 99 12.21 9.07 6.00
C SER A 99 12.49 8.88 4.51
N ALA A 100 12.65 10.00 3.80
CA ALA A 100 13.07 10.03 2.41
C ALA A 100 14.48 9.46 2.17
N HIS A 101 14.82 9.27 0.89
CA HIS A 101 16.09 8.74 0.35
C HIS A 101 16.23 7.21 0.42
N ALA A 102 16.78 6.64 -0.66
CA ALA A 102 16.88 5.19 -0.83
C ALA A 102 17.71 4.49 0.27
N ARG A 103 18.75 5.15 0.80
CA ARG A 103 19.63 4.59 1.84
C ARG A 103 19.01 4.48 3.23
N ASN A 104 17.91 5.19 3.51
CA ASN A 104 17.34 5.30 4.86
C ASN A 104 16.36 4.15 5.18
N VAL A 105 16.65 2.93 4.74
CA VAL A 105 15.76 1.76 4.91
C VAL A 105 15.51 1.49 6.40
N GLU A 106 16.59 1.36 7.18
CA GLU A 106 16.47 1.05 8.61
C GLU A 106 15.83 2.19 9.40
N GLU A 107 16.05 3.45 9.00
CA GLU A 107 15.35 4.58 9.61
C GLU A 107 13.83 4.48 9.41
N ARG A 108 13.37 4.08 8.20
CA ARG A 108 11.95 3.84 7.94
C ARG A 108 11.43 2.65 8.74
N ASN A 109 12.18 1.54 8.81
CA ASN A 109 11.81 0.37 9.61
C ASN A 109 11.63 0.75 11.09
N SER A 110 12.59 1.49 11.65
CA SER A 110 12.54 2.02 13.02
C SER A 110 11.34 2.94 13.23
N GLN A 111 11.05 3.84 12.29
CA GLN A 111 9.85 4.69 12.33
C GLN A 111 8.55 3.87 12.32
N CYS A 112 8.43 2.86 11.45
CA CYS A 112 7.28 1.95 11.41
C CYS A 112 7.09 1.23 12.76
N ARG A 113 8.17 0.67 13.33
CA ARG A 113 8.15 0.00 14.64
C ARG A 113 7.75 0.95 15.75
N HIS A 114 8.29 2.17 15.76
CA HIS A 114 7.96 3.20 16.75
C HIS A 114 6.51 3.67 16.64
N ILE A 115 6.00 3.90 15.43
CA ILE A 115 4.59 4.27 15.20
C ILE A 115 3.68 3.13 15.66
N SER A 116 3.97 1.89 15.27
CA SER A 116 3.20 0.71 15.68
C SER A 116 3.16 0.61 17.21
N HIS A 117 4.32 0.66 17.86
CA HIS A 117 4.38 0.66 19.32
C HIS A 117 3.59 1.82 19.93
N SER A 118 3.71 3.04 19.42
CA SER A 118 3.01 4.20 19.96
C SER A 118 1.49 4.09 19.82
N VAL A 119 1.01 3.64 18.66
CA VAL A 119 -0.42 3.49 18.36
C VAL A 119 -1.05 2.35 19.17
N PHE A 120 -0.32 1.24 19.37
CA PHE A 120 -0.84 0.02 20.01
C PHE A 120 -0.35 -0.21 21.45
N SER A 121 0.48 0.67 22.01
CA SER A 121 1.01 0.54 23.38
C SER A 121 -0.09 0.55 24.45
N LYS A 122 0.22 -0.10 25.57
CA LYS A 122 -0.66 -0.40 26.71
C LYS A 122 -1.00 0.79 27.61
N HIS A 123 -0.73 2.04 27.21
CA HIS A 123 -1.28 3.22 27.92
C HIS A 123 -2.79 3.38 27.73
N ARG A 124 -3.40 2.45 26.99
CA ARG A 124 -4.83 2.27 26.90
C ARG A 124 -5.33 1.58 28.15
N SER A 125 -6.45 2.09 28.68
CA SER A 125 -7.24 1.43 29.72
C SER A 125 -7.34 -0.08 29.43
N PRO A 126 -7.18 -0.97 30.42
CA PRO A 126 -7.27 -2.42 30.24
C PRO A 126 -8.63 -2.87 29.70
N TYR A 127 -9.64 -2.00 29.74
CA TYR A 127 -10.96 -2.22 29.17
C TYR A 127 -11.07 -1.83 27.69
N SER A 128 -10.02 -1.27 27.10
CA SER A 128 -10.00 -0.87 25.69
C SER A 128 -9.94 -2.11 24.82
N ARG A 129 -11.01 -2.38 24.10
CA ARG A 129 -11.04 -3.50 23.18
C ARG A 129 -10.10 -3.22 21.98
N PRO A 130 -9.42 -4.23 21.41
CA PRO A 130 -8.49 -4.03 20.30
C PRO A 130 -9.19 -3.52 19.04
N ASP A 131 -8.45 -2.84 18.16
CA ASP A 131 -8.97 -2.46 16.85
C ASP A 131 -9.08 -3.76 15.99
N GLN A 132 -10.20 -3.99 15.30
CA GLN A 132 -10.42 -5.21 14.50
C GLN A 132 -9.81 -5.10 13.09
N VAL A 133 -9.76 -3.87 12.56
CA VAL A 133 -9.18 -3.56 11.26
C VAL A 133 -8.16 -2.44 11.43
N THR A 134 -6.96 -2.66 10.93
CA THR A 134 -5.93 -1.62 10.83
C THR A 134 -5.69 -1.29 9.37
N ILE A 135 -5.77 -0.01 9.01
CA ILE A 135 -5.40 0.50 7.68
C ILE A 135 -4.18 1.39 7.86
N TRP A 136 -3.08 1.07 7.18
CA TRP A 136 -1.86 1.88 7.15
C TRP A 136 -1.67 2.48 5.77
N LEU A 137 -1.49 3.79 5.68
CA LEU A 137 -1.40 4.50 4.41
C LEU A 137 -0.39 5.65 4.46
N GLY A 138 0.01 6.15 3.30
CA GLY A 138 0.82 7.36 3.19
C GLY A 138 2.04 7.23 2.29
N ASP A 139 2.92 8.21 2.37
CA ASP A 139 4.24 8.19 1.73
C ASP A 139 5.23 7.45 2.63
N LEU A 140 5.23 6.14 2.47
CA LEU A 140 6.14 5.25 3.20
C LEU A 140 7.58 5.39 2.71
N ASN A 141 7.81 6.05 1.58
CA ASN A 141 9.13 6.44 1.09
C ASN A 141 10.13 5.30 0.83
N TYR A 142 9.71 4.04 0.88
CA TYR A 142 10.51 2.90 0.41
C TYR A 142 10.75 3.00 -1.09
N ARG A 143 11.93 2.57 -1.54
CA ARG A 143 12.42 2.79 -2.90
C ARG A 143 12.68 1.48 -3.63
N ILE A 144 12.69 1.55 -4.94
CA ILE A 144 13.28 0.49 -5.77
C ILE A 144 14.81 0.56 -5.64
N GLN A 145 15.46 -0.57 -5.38
CA GLN A 145 16.92 -0.67 -5.21
C GLN A 145 17.59 -1.64 -6.19
N GLY A 146 18.93 -1.54 -6.33
CA GLY A 146 19.69 -2.45 -7.19
C GLY A 146 19.38 -2.33 -8.68
N ILE A 147 18.91 -1.16 -9.14
CA ILE A 147 18.72 -0.83 -10.56
C ILE A 147 18.87 0.68 -10.75
N LYS A 148 19.53 1.10 -11.84
CA LYS A 148 19.68 2.52 -12.20
C LYS A 148 18.40 3.05 -12.85
N THR A 149 18.24 4.38 -12.86
CA THR A 149 17.03 5.06 -13.33
C THR A 149 16.66 4.73 -14.78
N PHE A 150 17.64 4.69 -15.69
CA PHE A 150 17.35 4.45 -17.12
C PHE A 150 16.84 3.01 -17.40
N PRO A 151 17.50 1.93 -16.92
CA PRO A 151 16.95 0.58 -17.03
C PRO A 151 15.56 0.43 -16.39
N ALA A 152 15.34 1.03 -15.21
CA ALA A 152 14.03 0.99 -14.55
C ALA A 152 12.95 1.66 -15.40
N ARG A 153 13.24 2.85 -15.97
CA ARG A 153 12.33 3.54 -16.90
C ARG A 153 12.06 2.74 -18.17
N ASN A 154 13.05 2.03 -18.71
CA ASN A 154 12.87 1.19 -19.88
C ASN A 154 11.89 0.03 -19.61
N LEU A 155 11.98 -0.59 -18.43
CA LEU A 155 11.03 -1.62 -18.00
C LEU A 155 9.62 -1.04 -17.86
N ILE A 156 9.48 0.13 -17.24
CA ILE A 156 8.18 0.80 -17.08
C ILE A 156 7.57 1.18 -18.44
N LYS A 157 8.36 1.67 -19.39
CA LYS A 157 7.92 2.00 -20.75
C LYS A 157 7.41 0.80 -21.55
N LYS A 158 7.86 -0.41 -21.19
CA LYS A 158 7.45 -1.68 -21.81
C LYS A 158 6.32 -2.37 -21.03
N ASP A 159 5.71 -1.70 -20.05
CA ASP A 159 4.73 -2.27 -19.13
C ASP A 159 5.24 -3.51 -18.37
N LEU A 160 6.57 -3.58 -18.17
CA LEU A 160 7.27 -4.63 -17.42
C LEU A 160 7.61 -4.20 -16.00
N HIS A 161 6.93 -3.19 -15.44
CA HIS A 161 7.16 -2.69 -14.08
C HIS A 161 6.98 -3.77 -13.02
N LYS A 162 6.18 -4.81 -13.26
CA LYS A 162 6.08 -5.97 -12.35
C LYS A 162 7.43 -6.63 -12.04
N LEU A 163 8.41 -6.55 -12.94
CA LEU A 163 9.77 -7.06 -12.69
C LEU A 163 10.55 -6.23 -11.66
N LEU A 164 10.07 -5.03 -11.32
CA LEU A 164 10.68 -4.15 -10.33
C LEU A 164 10.17 -4.43 -8.90
N THR A 165 9.09 -5.19 -8.70
CA THR A 165 8.53 -5.44 -7.36
C THR A 165 9.49 -6.23 -6.48
N GLY A 166 10.23 -7.19 -7.05
CA GLY A 166 11.30 -7.91 -6.35
C GLY A 166 12.49 -7.03 -5.94
N LYS A 167 12.52 -5.76 -6.36
CA LYS A 167 13.50 -4.74 -5.97
C LYS A 167 12.91 -3.67 -5.06
N ASP A 168 11.64 -3.79 -4.67
CA ASP A 168 10.96 -2.85 -3.78
C ASP A 168 11.37 -3.08 -2.33
N GLN A 169 11.93 -2.04 -1.69
CA GLN A 169 12.42 -2.16 -0.31
C GLN A 169 11.31 -2.49 0.69
N LEU A 170 10.07 -2.00 0.53
CA LEU A 170 9.01 -2.30 1.50
C LEU A 170 8.71 -3.81 1.49
N LEU A 171 8.54 -4.39 0.30
CA LEU A 171 8.27 -5.81 0.15
C LEU A 171 9.43 -6.67 0.68
N GLN A 172 10.67 -6.30 0.37
CA GLN A 172 11.85 -7.04 0.85
C GLN A 172 12.01 -6.98 2.38
N GLU A 173 11.78 -5.82 3.00
CA GLU A 173 11.90 -5.68 4.46
C GLU A 173 10.76 -6.37 5.20
N ALA A 174 9.55 -6.37 4.63
CA ALA A 174 8.43 -7.14 5.16
C ALA A 174 8.65 -8.65 5.03
N GLU A 175 9.18 -9.13 3.91
CA GLU A 175 9.56 -10.54 3.72
C GLU A 175 10.62 -11.00 4.74
N ARG A 176 11.52 -10.10 5.14
CA ARG A 176 12.49 -10.32 6.22
C ARG A 176 11.89 -10.22 7.63
N GLY A 177 10.58 -10.03 7.75
CA GLY A 177 9.86 -9.94 9.03
C GLY A 177 10.14 -8.65 9.82
N GLN A 178 10.78 -7.63 9.23
CA GLN A 178 11.18 -6.41 9.95
C GLN A 178 10.00 -5.49 10.28
N ILE A 179 8.96 -5.53 9.45
CA ILE A 179 7.83 -4.61 9.46
C ILE A 179 6.57 -5.28 8.91
N PHE A 180 5.40 -4.73 9.23
CA PHE A 180 4.12 -5.09 8.61
C PHE A 180 3.74 -6.58 8.61
N ASN A 181 4.19 -7.34 9.61
CA ASN A 181 3.78 -8.74 9.79
C ASN A 181 2.26 -8.87 9.91
N GLY A 182 1.67 -9.73 9.07
CA GLY A 182 0.23 -10.00 9.04
C GLY A 182 -0.59 -8.91 8.32
N TYR A 183 0.06 -7.92 7.71
CA TYR A 183 -0.63 -6.96 6.83
C TYR A 183 -0.81 -7.57 5.44
N CYS A 184 -1.83 -7.09 4.75
CA CYS A 184 -2.11 -7.36 3.35
C CYS A 184 -1.89 -6.08 2.53
N GLU A 185 -1.45 -6.25 1.29
CA GLU A 185 -1.36 -5.17 0.31
C GLU A 185 -1.83 -5.67 -1.06
N GLY A 186 -2.45 -4.80 -1.85
CA GLY A 186 -2.81 -5.13 -3.22
C GLY A 186 -1.57 -5.35 -4.11
N THR A 187 -1.69 -6.23 -5.11
CA THR A 187 -0.65 -6.39 -6.13
C THR A 187 -0.33 -5.06 -6.82
N LEU A 188 0.95 -4.69 -6.88
CA LEU A 188 1.42 -3.48 -7.60
C LEU A 188 1.33 -3.67 -9.13
N THR A 189 0.12 -3.53 -9.67
CA THR A 189 -0.18 -3.65 -11.11
C THR A 189 0.00 -2.35 -11.88
N PHE A 190 0.26 -1.24 -11.18
CA PHE A 190 0.40 0.11 -11.72
C PHE A 190 1.84 0.62 -11.66
N LYS A 191 2.13 1.72 -12.36
CA LYS A 191 3.47 2.30 -12.47
C LYS A 191 3.96 2.88 -11.13
N PRO A 192 5.28 2.94 -10.87
CA PRO A 192 5.80 3.60 -9.67
C PRO A 192 5.33 5.05 -9.55
N THR A 193 4.84 5.43 -8.38
CA THR A 193 4.09 6.68 -8.14
C THR A 193 4.97 7.90 -7.91
N TYR A 194 6.28 7.72 -7.75
CA TYR A 194 7.26 8.79 -7.51
C TYR A 194 8.53 8.51 -8.31
N LYS A 195 9.30 9.48 -8.82
CA LYS A 195 9.11 10.94 -8.78
C LYS A 195 8.79 11.45 -10.18
N TYR A 196 7.73 12.22 -10.32
CA TYR A 196 7.33 12.85 -11.57
C TYR A 196 7.80 14.32 -11.64
N ASN A 197 7.87 14.87 -12.85
CA ASN A 197 7.88 16.31 -13.04
C ASN A 197 6.45 16.83 -12.83
N VAL A 198 6.27 17.75 -11.87
CA VAL A 198 4.97 18.37 -11.57
C VAL A 198 4.35 18.93 -12.85
N GLY A 199 3.04 18.70 -13.03
CA GLY A 199 2.32 19.09 -14.25
C GLY A 199 2.46 18.10 -15.42
N SER A 200 3.08 16.93 -15.23
CA SER A 200 3.26 15.94 -16.30
C SER A 200 3.28 14.48 -15.79
N SER A 201 3.25 13.51 -16.72
CA SER A 201 3.52 12.09 -16.45
C SER A 201 4.95 11.68 -16.80
N ASN A 202 5.85 12.65 -16.96
CA ASN A 202 7.27 12.37 -17.16
C ASN A 202 7.97 12.17 -15.82
N TYR A 203 8.73 11.10 -15.68
CA TYR A 203 9.57 10.89 -14.50
C TYR A 203 10.72 11.90 -14.43
N ASP A 204 11.15 12.21 -13.21
CA ASP A 204 12.14 13.21 -12.80
C ASP A 204 13.27 13.44 -13.83
N THR A 205 13.25 14.59 -14.49
CA THR A 205 14.32 15.02 -15.40
C THR A 205 15.30 15.99 -14.75
N SER A 206 15.20 16.21 -13.43
CA SER A 206 16.17 17.02 -12.70
C SER A 206 17.53 16.33 -12.62
N TYR A 207 18.56 17.07 -12.22
CA TYR A 207 19.92 16.55 -11.99
C TYR A 207 19.98 15.39 -10.99
N LYS A 208 18.95 15.21 -10.13
CA LYS A 208 18.91 14.11 -9.14
C LYS A 208 18.51 12.78 -9.77
N VAL A 209 17.83 12.80 -10.92
CA VAL A 209 17.42 11.66 -11.74
C VAL A 209 16.96 10.48 -10.89
N ARG A 210 15.95 10.68 -10.03
CA ARG A 210 15.50 9.65 -9.09
C ARG A 210 15.01 8.40 -9.84
N VAL A 211 15.38 7.23 -9.34
CA VAL A 211 14.78 5.96 -9.76
C VAL A 211 13.29 6.01 -9.42
N PRO A 212 12.38 5.73 -10.36
CA PRO A 212 10.96 5.59 -10.07
C PRO A 212 10.74 4.59 -8.92
N SER A 213 9.78 4.83 -8.02
CA SER A 213 9.52 4.00 -6.83
C SER A 213 8.06 4.09 -6.39
N TRP A 214 7.52 3.02 -5.83
CA TRP A 214 6.20 3.00 -5.17
C TRP A 214 6.35 3.48 -3.74
N THR A 215 6.32 4.80 -3.57
CA THR A 215 6.47 5.43 -2.25
C THR A 215 5.15 5.54 -1.50
N ASP A 216 4.05 5.68 -2.23
CA ASP A 216 2.70 5.86 -1.72
C ASP A 216 2.02 4.48 -1.64
N ARG A 217 1.62 4.04 -0.45
CA ARG A 217 1.16 2.66 -0.20
C ARG A 217 -0.08 2.65 0.68
N ILE A 218 -0.92 1.63 0.51
CA ILE A 218 -2.07 1.35 1.38
C ILE A 218 -2.03 -0.13 1.75
N LEU A 219 -1.89 -0.41 3.04
CA LEU A 219 -1.87 -1.75 3.62
C LEU A 219 -3.02 -1.89 4.60
N PHE A 220 -3.52 -3.11 4.79
CA PHE A 220 -4.57 -3.39 5.77
C PHE A 220 -4.31 -4.68 6.53
N LYS A 221 -4.74 -4.77 7.78
CA LYS A 221 -4.68 -5.97 8.61
C LYS A 221 -6.04 -6.21 9.25
N ILE A 222 -6.48 -7.46 9.23
CA ILE A 222 -7.67 -7.95 9.93
C ILE A 222 -7.18 -8.79 11.12
N GLU A 223 -7.59 -8.44 12.33
CA GLU A 223 -7.13 -9.17 13.53
C GLU A 223 -7.77 -10.55 13.65
N ASP A 224 -9.07 -10.66 13.38
CA ASP A 224 -9.77 -11.95 13.33
C ASP A 224 -10.49 -12.14 11.98
N PRO A 225 -9.86 -12.87 11.03
CA PRO A 225 -10.47 -13.20 9.75
C PRO A 225 -11.72 -14.07 9.85
N LYS A 226 -12.00 -14.70 11.00
CA LYS A 226 -13.24 -15.45 11.23
C LYS A 226 -14.41 -14.52 11.51
N GLU A 227 -14.16 -13.35 12.11
CA GLU A 227 -15.19 -12.34 12.38
C GLU A 227 -15.41 -11.40 11.20
N ILE A 228 -14.35 -11.02 10.49
CA ILE A 228 -14.40 -10.05 9.40
C ILE A 228 -13.75 -10.63 8.15
N ASN A 229 -14.53 -10.75 7.08
CA ASN A 229 -14.00 -10.98 5.75
C ASN A 229 -13.70 -9.63 5.07
N ALA A 230 -12.47 -9.47 4.58
CA ALA A 230 -12.04 -8.30 3.84
C ALA A 230 -11.73 -8.66 2.38
N THR A 231 -12.34 -7.92 1.46
CA THR A 231 -12.13 -8.04 0.02
C THR A 231 -11.60 -6.73 -0.53
N LEU A 232 -10.48 -6.78 -1.27
CA LEU A 232 -9.92 -5.64 -1.96
C LEU A 232 -10.46 -5.61 -3.41
N HIS A 233 -11.29 -4.62 -3.73
CA HIS A 233 -11.87 -4.50 -5.06
C HIS A 233 -11.01 -3.70 -6.03
N CYS A 234 -10.22 -2.76 -5.53
CA CYS A 234 -9.37 -1.89 -6.36
C CYS A 234 -8.07 -1.58 -5.62
N TYR A 235 -6.95 -1.58 -6.35
CA TYR A 235 -5.67 -1.03 -5.91
C TYR A 235 -4.89 -0.50 -7.10
N GLU A 236 -4.85 0.82 -7.28
CA GLU A 236 -4.31 1.45 -8.49
C GLU A 236 -3.73 2.85 -8.23
N SER A 237 -2.95 3.36 -9.18
CA SER A 237 -2.58 4.77 -9.23
C SER A 237 -3.55 5.57 -10.10
N LEU A 238 -3.81 6.82 -9.72
CA LEU A 238 -4.55 7.79 -10.52
C LEU A 238 -3.54 8.62 -11.34
N ASP A 239 -3.11 8.04 -12.46
CA ASP A 239 -2.04 8.61 -13.32
C ASP A 239 -2.42 9.95 -13.97
N ASP A 240 -3.72 10.25 -14.06
CA ASP A 240 -4.26 11.48 -14.66
C ASP A 240 -4.25 12.69 -13.72
N ILE A 241 -3.70 12.55 -12.51
CA ILE A 241 -3.51 13.66 -11.57
C ILE A 241 -2.08 14.17 -11.62
N TYR A 242 -1.91 15.47 -11.84
CA TYR A 242 -0.61 16.11 -12.16
C TYR A 242 -0.14 17.15 -11.15
N SER A 243 -0.90 17.37 -10.08
CA SER A 243 -0.68 18.44 -9.09
C SER A 243 0.52 18.23 -8.17
N SER A 244 1.13 17.04 -8.16
CA SER A 244 2.30 16.69 -7.36
C SER A 244 3.34 15.94 -8.21
N ASP A 245 4.54 15.76 -7.67
CA ASP A 245 5.52 14.79 -8.19
C ASP A 245 5.24 13.35 -7.73
N HIS A 246 4.16 13.16 -6.96
CA HIS A 246 3.56 11.88 -6.63
C HIS A 246 2.24 11.67 -7.38
N LYS A 247 1.93 10.43 -7.73
CA LYS A 247 0.61 10.02 -8.22
C LYS A 247 -0.24 9.46 -7.07
N PRO A 248 -1.51 9.89 -6.92
CA PRO A 248 -2.47 9.30 -5.99
C PRO A 248 -2.57 7.79 -6.13
N VAL A 249 -2.63 7.09 -4.99
CA VAL A 249 -2.93 5.67 -4.91
C VAL A 249 -4.29 5.50 -4.27
N ARG A 250 -5.15 4.71 -4.92
CA ARG A 250 -6.51 4.39 -4.48
C ARG A 250 -6.60 2.93 -4.08
N ALA A 251 -7.29 2.66 -2.97
CA ALA A 251 -7.74 1.33 -2.58
C ALA A 251 -9.25 1.34 -2.29
N HIS A 252 -9.96 0.30 -2.73
CA HIS A 252 -11.36 0.08 -2.37
C HIS A 252 -11.48 -1.21 -1.56
N LEU A 253 -11.66 -1.07 -0.25
CA LEU A 253 -11.72 -2.18 0.70
C LEU A 253 -13.15 -2.39 1.18
N CYS A 254 -13.71 -3.57 0.95
CA CYS A 254 -15.03 -3.94 1.46
C CYS A 254 -14.90 -4.99 2.57
N LEU A 255 -15.62 -4.75 3.66
CA LEU A 255 -15.65 -5.54 4.87
C LEU A 255 -17.04 -6.17 5.03
N LYS A 256 -17.06 -7.44 5.41
CA LYS A 256 -18.27 -8.20 5.69
C LYS A 256 -18.11 -8.90 7.04
N LEU A 257 -19.07 -8.71 7.92
CA LEU A 257 -19.12 -9.41 9.20
C LEU A 257 -19.59 -10.84 8.97
N SER A 258 -18.87 -11.80 9.52
CA SER A 258 -19.36 -13.17 9.65
C SER A 258 -20.49 -13.17 10.66
N ARG A 259 -21.72 -13.39 10.19
CA ARG A 259 -22.91 -13.55 11.04
C ARG A 259 -23.10 -15.00 11.43
#